data_AF-A0A832GG20-F1
#
_entry.id   AF-A0A832GG20-F1
#
_cell.length_a   1.000
_cell.length_b   1.000
_cell.length_c   1.000
_cell.angle_alpha   90.00
_cell.angle_beta   90.00
_cell.angle_gamma   90.00
#
_symmetry.space_group_name_H-M   'P 1'
#
loop_
_entity.id
_entity.type
_entity.pdbx_description
1 polymer ?
#
loop_
_entity_poly.entity_id
_entity_poly.type
_entity_poly.pdbx_seq_one_letter_code
_entity_poly.pdbx_strand_id
1 'polypeptide(L)'
;YGKPDVSMLFNGILAGLVAITAPCAYVSPSAAIVIGAIGGVLVVLGVMLLDKLHIDDPKDLYPGMFGRLRIPLQEVEQAEIPVAAVRRVGQLALVTVKTAAGPQVRTVRLGHVQGDSVQVLSGLEVGEAVFIEK
;
A
#
# COMPACT_ATOMS: atom_id res chain seq x y z
N TYR A 1 -27.96 8.39 28.95
CA TYR A 1 -27.11 7.20 29.04
C TYR A 1 -28.05 6.01 29.25
N GLY A 2 -28.25 5.13 28.27
CA GLY A 2 -29.25 4.05 28.43
C GLY A 2 -29.96 3.58 27.16
N LYS A 3 -29.54 4.04 25.98
CA LYS A 3 -29.92 3.38 24.73
C LYS A 3 -28.85 2.31 24.46
N PRO A 4 -29.22 1.04 24.28
CA PRO A 4 -28.27 0.05 23.79
C PRO A 4 -27.70 0.56 22.46
N ASP A 5 -26.38 0.62 22.37
CA ASP A 5 -25.73 1.04 21.14
C ASP A 5 -25.89 -0.07 20.11
N VAL A 6 -26.76 0.20 19.13
CA VAL A 6 -27.08 -0.73 18.05
C VAL A 6 -25.82 -1.06 17.24
N SER A 7 -24.86 -0.13 17.15
CA SER A 7 -23.57 -0.35 16.49
C SER A 7 -22.75 -1.42 17.21
N MET A 8 -22.65 -1.35 18.54
CA MET A 8 -21.92 -2.36 19.33
C MET A 8 -22.57 -3.75 19.23
N LEU A 9 -23.90 -3.82 19.15
CA LEU A 9 -24.62 -5.07 18.94
C LEU A 9 -24.28 -5.70 17.58
N PHE A 10 -24.33 -4.91 16.50
CA PHE A 10 -24.00 -5.40 15.16
C PHE A 10 -22.54 -5.82 15.05
N ASN A 11 -21.61 -5.07 15.63
CA ASN A 11 -20.19 -5.42 15.64
C ASN A 11 -19.95 -6.75 16.37
N GLY A 12 -20.64 -7.00 17.49
CA GLY A 12 -20.56 -8.29 18.20
C GLY A 12 -21.11 -9.47 17.38
N ILE A 13 -22.25 -9.31 16.69
CA ILE A 13 -22.84 -10.36 15.86
C ILE A 13 -21.94 -10.67 14.65
N LEU A 14 -21.45 -9.64 13.95
CA LEU A 14 -20.55 -9.80 12.80
C LEU A 14 -19.23 -10.46 13.23
N ALA A 15 -18.66 -10.04 14.35
CA ALA A 15 -17.45 -10.63 14.90
C ALA A 15 -17.61 -12.12 15.22
N GLY A 16 -18.73 -12.50 15.86
CA GLY A 16 -19.01 -13.91 16.15
C GLY A 16 -19.15 -14.77 14.89
N LEU A 17 -19.83 -14.26 13.86
CA LEU A 17 -19.96 -14.92 12.56
C LEU A 17 -18.60 -15.07 11.85
N VAL A 18 -17.79 -14.01 11.82
CA VAL A 18 -16.46 -14.03 11.20
C VAL A 18 -15.52 -14.97 11.95
N ALA A 19 -15.57 -14.98 13.29
CA ALA A 19 -14.72 -15.84 14.13
C ALA A 19 -14.88 -17.34 13.82
N ILE A 20 -16.09 -17.79 13.46
CA ILE A 20 -16.34 -19.20 13.10
C ILE A 20 -16.05 -19.52 11.64
N THR A 21 -15.81 -18.52 10.79
CA THR A 21 -15.70 -18.70 9.33
C THR A 21 -14.44 -19.49 8.95
N ALA A 22 -13.28 -19.19 9.55
CA ALA A 22 -12.03 -19.88 9.25
C ALA A 22 -11.99 -21.34 9.76
N PRO A 23 -12.40 -21.65 11.00
CA PRO A 23 -12.31 -23.02 11.52
C PRO A 23 -13.55 -23.89 11.25
N CYS A 24 -14.52 -23.45 10.43
CA CYS A 24 -15.81 -24.13 10.24
C CYS A 24 -15.71 -25.61 9.81
N ALA A 25 -14.63 -26.00 9.13
CA ALA A 25 -14.42 -27.37 8.66
C ALA A 25 -13.94 -28.35 9.76
N TYR A 26 -13.44 -27.85 10.89
CA TYR A 26 -12.77 -28.66 11.92
C TYR A 26 -13.40 -28.51 13.32
N VAL A 27 -14.45 -27.71 13.45
CA VAL A 27 -15.06 -27.35 14.73
C VAL A 27 -16.44 -27.99 14.85
N SER A 28 -16.70 -28.66 15.98
CA SER A 28 -18.01 -29.23 16.30
C SER A 28 -19.05 -28.15 16.61
N PRO A 29 -20.36 -28.42 16.43
CA PRO A 29 -21.40 -27.39 16.63
C PRO A 29 -21.38 -26.73 18.01
N SER A 30 -21.06 -27.49 19.05
CA SER A 30 -20.93 -26.99 20.41
C SER A 30 -19.73 -26.06 20.59
N ALA A 31 -18.58 -26.42 20.01
CA ALA A 31 -17.39 -25.57 20.02
C ALA A 31 -17.58 -24.29 19.17
N ALA A 32 -18.34 -24.35 18.07
CA ALA A 32 -18.63 -23.19 17.23
C ALA A 32 -19.40 -22.10 18.00
N ILE A 33 -20.38 -22.49 18.85
CA ILE A 33 -21.12 -21.55 19.70
C ILE A 33 -20.17 -20.83 20.67
N VAL A 34 -19.27 -21.57 21.30
CA VAL A 34 -18.31 -21.01 22.26
C VAL A 34 -17.33 -20.05 21.58
N ILE A 35 -16.78 -20.44 20.42
CA ILE A 35 -15.85 -19.60 19.64
C ILE A 35 -16.55 -18.33 19.17
N GLY A 36 -17.77 -18.43 18.63
CA GLY A 36 -18.55 -17.27 18.21
C GLY A 36 -18.87 -16.32 19.37
N ALA A 37 -19.24 -16.85 20.53
CA ALA A 37 -19.49 -16.04 21.74
C ALA A 37 -18.22 -15.32 22.22
N ILE A 38 -17.08 -16.02 22.28
CA ILE A 38 -15.80 -15.43 22.67
C ILE A 38 -15.38 -14.35 21.66
N GLY A 39 -15.48 -14.64 20.36
CA GLY A 39 -15.14 -13.69 19.29
C GLY A 39 -15.98 -12.42 19.34
N GLY A 40 -17.30 -12.55 19.58
CA GLY A 40 -18.20 -11.42 19.74
C GLY A 40 -17.86 -10.53 20.95
N VAL A 41 -17.57 -11.14 22.10
CA VAL A 41 -17.19 -10.40 23.32
C VAL A 41 -15.85 -9.69 23.14
N LEU A 42 -14.86 -10.38 22.54
CA LEU A 42 -13.53 -9.82 22.31
C LEU A 42 -13.57 -8.57 21.43
N VAL A 43 -14.37 -8.55 20.37
CA VAL A 43 -14.48 -7.36 19.50
C VAL A 43 -15.15 -6.20 20.22
N VAL A 44 -16.19 -6.43 21.01
CA VAL A 44 -16.84 -5.35 21.78
C VAL A 44 -15.86 -4.73 22.79
N LEU A 45 -15.08 -5.56 23.49
CA LEU A 45 -14.02 -5.07 24.38
C LEU A 45 -12.88 -4.39 23.62
N GLY A 46 -12.52 -4.91 22.44
CA GLY A 46 -11.49 -4.37 21.56
C GLY A 46 -11.84 -2.97 21.05
N VAL A 47 -13.06 -2.76 20.55
CA VAL A 47 -13.55 -1.44 20.11
C VAL A 47 -13.50 -0.45 21.27
N MET A 48 -14.03 -0.81 22.45
CA MET A 48 -13.94 0.06 23.64
C MET A 48 -12.50 0.41 24.05
N LEU A 49 -11.53 -0.49 23.81
CA LEU A 49 -10.12 -0.24 24.07
C LEU A 49 -9.50 0.68 23.00
N LEU A 50 -9.81 0.46 21.73
CA LEU A 50 -9.35 1.29 20.60
C LEU A 50 -9.88 2.73 20.72
N ASP A 51 -11.15 2.89 21.10
CA ASP A 51 -11.77 4.18 21.40
C ASP A 51 -11.00 4.91 22.52
N LYS A 52 -10.62 4.20 23.59
CA LYS A 52 -9.80 4.77 24.68
C LYS A 52 -8.40 5.17 24.24
N LEU A 53 -7.86 4.47 23.24
CA LEU A 53 -6.55 4.76 22.65
C LEU A 53 -6.61 5.85 21.57
N HIS A 54 -7.80 6.42 21.30
CA HIS A 54 -8.03 7.43 20.26
C HIS A 54 -7.57 6.98 18.86
N ILE A 55 -7.68 5.68 18.57
CA ILE A 55 -7.47 5.13 17.22
C ILE A 55 -8.83 5.20 16.52
N ASP A 56 -9.06 6.31 15.80
CA ASP A 56 -10.34 6.60 15.15
C ASP A 56 -10.55 5.79 13.86
N ASP A 57 -11.77 5.27 13.68
CA ASP A 57 -12.25 4.73 12.42
C ASP A 57 -12.39 5.86 11.37
N PRO A 58 -12.21 5.58 10.07
CA PRO A 58 -12.52 6.57 9.04
C PRO A 58 -14.02 6.85 9.03
N LYS A 59 -14.41 7.97 9.62
CA LYS A 59 -15.79 8.47 9.78
C LYS A 59 -16.64 8.55 8.50
N ASP A 60 -16.02 8.44 7.32
CA ASP A 60 -16.64 8.58 6.00
C ASP A 60 -16.70 7.26 5.21
N LEU A 61 -16.72 6.11 5.88
CA LEU A 61 -16.90 4.79 5.26
C LEU A 61 -18.31 4.24 5.51
N TYR A 62 -19.03 3.99 4.42
CA TYR A 62 -20.32 3.32 4.45
C TYR A 62 -20.17 1.82 4.20
N PRO A 63 -21.00 0.96 4.83
CA PRO A 63 -21.03 -0.46 4.53
C PRO A 63 -21.20 -0.71 3.02
N GLY A 64 -20.31 -1.52 2.43
CA GLY A 64 -20.28 -1.84 1.00
C GLY A 64 -19.27 -1.05 0.16
N MET A 65 -18.57 -0.08 0.74
CA MET A 65 -17.49 0.65 0.05
C MET A 65 -16.20 -0.19 -0.03
N PHE A 66 -15.56 -0.19 -1.19
CA PHE A 66 -14.21 -0.75 -1.36
C PHE A 66 -13.15 0.27 -0.91
N GLY A 67 -12.25 -0.14 -0.02
CA GLY A 67 -11.07 0.63 0.38
C GLY A 67 -9.83 0.23 -0.43
N ARG A 68 -8.91 1.18 -0.67
CA ARG A 68 -7.56 0.89 -1.16
C ARG A 68 -6.55 1.15 -0.05
N LEU A 69 -5.93 0.08 0.46
CA LEU A 69 -4.82 0.18 1.40
C LEU A 69 -3.50 0.15 0.63
N ARG A 70 -2.70 1.22 0.72
CA ARG A 70 -1.35 1.26 0.16
C ARG A 70 -0.36 0.85 1.23
N ILE A 71 0.27 -0.31 1.05
CA ILE A 71 1.32 -0.81 1.94
C ILE A 71 2.67 -0.57 1.26
N PRO A 72 3.57 0.26 1.83
CA PRO A 72 4.92 0.37 1.32
C PRO A 72 5.65 -0.96 1.57
N LEU A 73 6.06 -1.65 0.49
CA LEU A 73 6.72 -2.96 0.58
C LEU A 73 8.25 -2.86 0.57
N GLN A 74 8.81 -1.89 -0.16
CA GLN A 74 10.26 -1.71 -0.29
C GLN A 74 10.58 -0.31 -0.81
N GLU A 75 11.61 0.32 -0.24
CA GLU A 75 12.25 1.50 -0.83
C GLU A 75 13.23 1.02 -1.91
N VAL A 76 13.00 1.43 -3.16
CA VAL A 76 13.88 1.12 -4.29
C VAL A 76 14.64 2.39 -4.64
N GLU A 77 15.97 2.36 -4.54
CA GLU A 77 16.82 3.45 -5.04
C GLU A 77 16.70 3.50 -6.57
N GLN A 78 16.01 4.53 -7.07
CA GLN A 78 15.84 4.78 -8.50
C GLN A 78 16.69 5.98 -8.92
N ALA A 79 17.36 5.87 -10.07
CA ALA A 79 18.13 6.98 -10.61
C ALA A 79 17.19 8.07 -11.16
N GLU A 80 17.32 9.29 -10.65
CA GLU A 80 16.64 10.48 -11.18
C GLU A 80 17.65 11.34 -11.96
N ILE A 81 17.31 11.66 -13.21
CA ILE A 81 18.12 12.49 -14.10
C ILE A 81 17.34 13.72 -14.54
N PRO A 82 17.98 14.86 -14.82
CA PRO A 82 17.28 16.02 -15.36
C PRO A 82 16.68 15.71 -16.74
N VAL A 83 15.50 16.24 -17.03
CA VAL A 83 14.81 16.02 -18.32
C VAL A 83 15.68 16.48 -19.50
N ALA A 84 16.53 17.49 -19.31
CA ALA A 84 17.48 17.99 -20.31
C ALA A 84 18.55 16.96 -20.73
N ALA A 85 18.84 15.95 -19.91
CA ALA A 85 19.78 14.88 -20.28
C ALA A 85 19.14 13.83 -21.22
N VAL A 86 17.82 13.85 -21.38
CA VAL A 86 17.09 12.85 -22.17
C VAL A 86 16.94 13.31 -23.62
N ARG A 87 17.53 12.54 -24.53
CA ARG A 87 17.33 12.71 -25.97
C ARG A 87 16.30 11.70 -26.48
N ARG A 88 15.13 12.18 -26.91
CA ARG A 88 14.09 11.31 -27.49
C ARG A 88 14.27 11.18 -29.00
N VAL A 89 14.36 9.95 -29.49
CA VAL A 89 14.41 9.62 -30.91
C VAL A 89 13.28 8.64 -31.22
N GLY A 90 12.20 9.14 -31.83
CA GLY A 90 10.97 8.38 -32.02
C GLY A 90 10.37 7.96 -30.67
N GLN A 91 10.30 6.65 -30.42
CA GLN A 91 9.79 6.07 -29.17
C GLN A 91 10.89 5.78 -28.13
N LEU A 92 12.17 5.90 -28.52
CA LEU A 92 13.30 5.60 -27.64
C LEU A 92 13.74 6.84 -26.86
N ALA A 93 14.05 6.66 -25.59
CA ALA A 93 14.73 7.65 -24.77
C ALA A 93 16.21 7.26 -24.65
N LEU A 94 17.10 8.15 -25.05
CA LEU A 94 18.54 7.95 -25.05
C LEU A 94 19.20 8.90 -24.05
N VAL A 95 20.24 8.42 -23.37
CA VAL A 95 21.05 9.22 -22.46
C VAL A 95 22.52 8.92 -22.75
N THR A 96 23.35 9.95 -22.76
CA THR A 96 24.79 9.79 -22.94
C THR A 96 25.44 9.61 -21.57
N VAL A 97 25.98 8.42 -21.32
CA VAL A 97 26.60 8.03 -20.05
C VAL A 97 28.12 8.12 -20.17
N LYS A 98 28.77 8.71 -19.17
CA LYS A 98 30.23 8.77 -19.07
C LYS A 98 30.76 7.43 -18.54
N THR A 99 31.25 6.58 -19.44
CA THR A 99 31.89 5.30 -19.08
C THR A 99 33.41 5.47 -19.05
N ALA A 100 34.15 4.60 -18.34
CA ALA A 100 35.62 4.62 -18.31
C ALA A 100 36.28 4.51 -19.70
N ALA A 101 35.59 3.89 -20.67
CA ALA A 101 36.03 3.74 -22.06
C ALA A 101 35.61 4.90 -22.99
N GLY A 102 34.95 5.93 -22.46
CA GLY A 102 34.44 7.07 -23.22
C GLY A 102 32.91 7.28 -23.12
N PRO A 103 32.37 8.29 -23.79
CA PRO A 103 30.94 8.56 -23.82
C PRO A 103 30.20 7.46 -24.59
N GLN A 104 29.22 6.82 -23.95
CA GLN A 104 28.36 5.82 -24.58
C GLN A 104 26.89 6.25 -24.51
N VAL A 105 26.18 6.13 -25.63
CA VAL A 105 24.74 6.37 -25.68
C VAL A 105 24.01 5.10 -25.28
N ARG A 106 23.17 5.18 -24.23
CA ARG A 106 22.34 4.07 -23.77
C ARG A 106 20.86 4.41 -23.89
N THR A 107 20.06 3.40 -24.20
CA THR A 107 18.60 3.51 -24.15
C THR A 107 18.12 3.31 -22.73
N VAL A 108 17.32 4.24 -22.24
CA VAL A 108 16.72 4.18 -20.91
C VAL A 108 15.21 4.10 -21.00
N ARG A 109 14.60 3.48 -19.99
CA ARG A 109 13.15 3.51 -19.82
C ARG A 109 12.82 4.55 -18.76
N LEU A 110 12.02 5.53 -19.14
CA LEU A 110 11.63 6.63 -18.26
C LEU A 110 10.34 6.30 -17.52
N GLY A 111 10.27 6.76 -16.28
CA GLY A 111 9.13 6.67 -15.39
C GLY A 111 8.42 8.01 -15.26
N HIS A 112 8.07 8.36 -14.02
CA HIS A 112 7.37 9.60 -13.74
C HIS A 112 8.30 10.81 -13.84
N VAL A 113 7.75 11.93 -14.30
CA VAL A 113 8.43 13.24 -14.29
C VAL A 113 8.05 13.95 -13.00
N GLN A 114 9.04 14.37 -12.23
CA GLN A 114 8.87 15.17 -11.02
C GLN A 114 9.61 16.50 -11.19
N GLY A 115 8.86 17.54 -11.54
CA GLY A 115 9.41 18.87 -11.86
C GLY A 115 10.39 18.80 -13.04
N ASP A 116 11.64 19.18 -12.81
CA ASP A 116 12.71 19.20 -13.82
C ASP A 116 13.48 17.87 -13.93
N SER A 117 13.11 16.88 -13.13
CA SER A 117 13.74 15.55 -13.08
C SER A 117 12.80 14.46 -13.59
N VAL A 118 13.37 13.40 -14.16
CA VAL A 118 12.64 12.23 -14.63
C VAL A 118 13.28 10.97 -14.05
N GLN A 119 12.42 10.08 -13.55
CA GLN A 119 12.85 8.78 -13.04
C GLN A 119 13.28 7.87 -14.17
N VAL A 120 14.37 7.15 -13.96
CA VAL A 120 14.84 6.09 -14.84
C VAL A 120 14.44 4.75 -14.25
N LEU A 121 13.53 4.04 -14.92
CA LEU A 121 13.06 2.72 -14.52
C LEU A 121 14.08 1.62 -14.86
N SER A 122 14.85 1.81 -15.93
CA SER A 122 15.89 0.86 -16.37
C SER A 122 16.86 1.48 -17.36
N GLY A 123 18.08 0.95 -17.43
CA GLY A 123 19.09 1.34 -18.43
C GLY A 123 20.16 2.32 -17.92
N LEU A 124 20.10 2.68 -16.64
CA LEU A 124 21.10 3.47 -15.93
C LEU A 124 21.30 2.90 -14.53
N GLU A 125 22.55 2.82 -14.08
CA GLU A 125 22.87 2.43 -12.70
C GLU A 125 23.03 3.67 -11.81
N VAL A 126 22.70 3.51 -10.52
CA VAL A 126 22.83 4.58 -9.53
C VAL A 126 24.32 4.91 -9.36
N GLY A 127 24.69 6.18 -9.59
CA GLY A 127 26.07 6.66 -9.54
C GLY A 127 26.73 6.88 -10.90
N GLU A 128 26.09 6.52 -12.01
CA GLU A 128 26.61 6.82 -13.35
C GLU A 128 26.41 8.31 -13.71
N ALA A 129 27.47 8.97 -14.19
CA ALA A 129 27.40 10.35 -14.64
C ALA A 129 26.82 10.44 -16.05
N VAL A 130 25.77 11.25 -16.21
CA VAL A 130 25.12 11.52 -17.50
C VAL A 130 25.45 12.92 -18.00
N PHE A 131 25.67 13.04 -19.31
CA PHE A 131 25.89 14.34 -19.95
C PHE A 131 24.56 15.06 -20.17
N ILE A 132 24.54 16.34 -19.83
CA ILE A 132 23.44 17.24 -20.12
C ILE A 132 23.82 17.98 -21.41
N GLU A 133 23.04 17.82 -22.47
CA GLU A 133 23.16 18.72 -23.63
C GLU A 133 22.61 20.09 -23.21
N LYS A 134 23.45 21.12 -23.33
CA LYS A 134 23.06 22.52 -23.18
C LYS A 134 22.49 23.05 -24.49
#